data_AF-A0A375IF13-F1
#
_entry.id   AF-A0A375IF13-F1
#
_cell.length_a   1.000
_cell.length_b   1.000
_cell.length_c   1.000
_cell.angle_alpha   90.00
_cell.angle_beta   90.00
_cell.angle_gamma   90.00
#
_symmetry.space_group_name_H-M   'P 1'
#
loop_
_entity.id
_entity.type
_entity.pdbx_description
1 polymer ?
#
loop_
_entity_poly.entity_id
_entity_poly.type
_entity_poly.pdbx_seq_one_letter_code
_entity_poly.pdbx_strand_id
1 'polypeptide(L)'
;MVWLQAALAAPIQVGNDDELKTYLLFSNSHDGTRPIDIRLTTIRVVCNNTLTLATRAREAGTFFRRGHNLSLDKLGTEAKAFFELLLKDQSTQQAIMKKMAAAACDDAAFKRFLERLLPDPMPPASAATNTAVAQAYATRLDNIRASRQAMFDVRREGCRQREGKLQVPAEAETWWGALNAVTAWVDHVQAVKGSVFAHQMFGAGNDLKSSAYARIRSQLSQ
;
A
#
# COMPACT_ATOMS: atom_id res chain seq x y z
N MET A 1 12.45 -14.92 8.27
CA MET A 1 12.54 -13.65 7.50
C MET A 1 12.93 -12.57 8.48
N VAL A 2 14.06 -11.91 8.23
CA VAL A 2 14.56 -10.79 9.02
C VAL A 2 14.41 -9.50 8.22
N TRP A 3 14.17 -8.39 8.90
CA TRP A 3 14.04 -7.08 8.27
C TRP A 3 14.62 -5.98 9.17
N LEU A 4 15.06 -4.88 8.55
CA LEU A 4 15.49 -3.66 9.24
C LEU A 4 15.10 -2.44 8.42
N GLN A 5 15.00 -1.28 9.08
CA GLN A 5 14.71 -0.01 8.42
C GLN A 5 15.83 1.00 8.66
N ALA A 6 16.25 1.70 7.61
CA ALA A 6 17.20 2.81 7.70
C ALA A 6 16.50 4.12 7.30
N ALA A 7 16.50 5.12 8.17
CA ALA A 7 15.89 6.41 7.89
C ALA A 7 16.63 7.14 6.76
N LEU A 8 15.89 7.77 5.86
CA LEU A 8 16.42 8.68 4.85
C LEU A 8 16.29 10.13 5.33
N ALA A 9 17.20 10.98 4.87
CA ALA A 9 17.28 12.37 5.32
C ALA A 9 16.14 13.26 4.79
N ALA A 10 15.67 13.02 3.56
CA ALA A 10 14.67 13.85 2.91
C ALA A 10 13.29 13.21 3.06
N PRO A 11 12.32 13.83 3.76
CA PRO A 11 10.95 13.33 3.81
C PRO A 11 10.19 13.60 2.50
N ILE A 12 8.99 13.03 2.35
CA ILE A 12 8.04 13.42 1.30
C ILE A 12 7.01 14.39 1.92
N GLN A 13 6.89 15.58 1.34
CA GLN A 13 5.90 16.58 1.75
C GLN A 13 4.66 16.53 0.83
N VAL A 14 3.49 16.19 1.36
CA VAL A 14 2.25 16.02 0.55
C VAL A 14 1.32 17.24 0.66
N GLY A 15 1.26 17.87 1.82
CA GLY A 15 0.53 19.12 2.08
C GLY A 15 1.39 20.09 2.88
N ASN A 16 0.81 21.16 3.42
CA ASN A 16 1.56 22.06 4.31
C ASN A 16 1.93 21.38 5.64
N ASP A 17 1.04 20.50 6.16
CA ASP A 17 1.19 19.86 7.47
C ASP A 17 1.25 18.32 7.40
N ASP A 18 1.40 17.74 6.19
CA ASP A 18 1.47 16.29 6.00
C ASP A 18 2.85 15.87 5.45
N GLU A 19 3.70 15.43 6.39
CA GLU A 19 5.06 14.94 6.16
C GLU A 19 5.11 13.41 6.30
N LEU A 20 5.61 12.75 5.27
CA LEU A 20 5.88 11.31 5.27
C LEU A 20 7.37 11.06 5.47
N LYS A 21 7.72 10.53 6.64
CA LYS A 21 9.10 10.09 6.91
C LYS A 21 9.45 8.92 6.02
N THR A 22 10.58 9.01 5.34
CA THR A 22 11.03 7.98 4.39
C THR A 22 12.12 7.10 5.00
N TYR A 23 12.06 5.81 4.72
CA TYR A 23 13.03 4.82 5.16
C TYR A 23 13.31 3.81 4.03
N LEU A 24 14.42 3.11 4.14
CA LEU A 24 14.70 1.92 3.35
C LEU A 24 14.34 0.70 4.17
N LEU A 25 13.42 -0.13 3.67
CA LEU A 25 13.15 -1.45 4.22
C LEU A 25 14.09 -2.46 3.57
N PHE A 26 14.93 -3.08 4.39
CA PHE A 26 15.77 -4.20 4.02
C PHE A 26 15.12 -5.49 4.49
N SER A 27 15.14 -6.53 3.67
CA SER A 27 14.68 -7.86 4.05
C SER A 27 15.54 -8.99 3.48
N ASN A 28 15.67 -10.09 4.22
CA ASN A 28 16.41 -11.30 3.84
C ASN A 28 15.85 -12.53 4.59
N SER A 29 16.21 -13.75 4.19
CA SER A 29 15.90 -14.98 4.91
C SER A 29 16.84 -15.31 6.09
N HIS A 30 17.94 -14.57 6.29
CA HIS A 30 19.03 -14.82 7.25
C HIS A 30 19.90 -16.05 6.91
N ASP A 31 19.29 -17.11 6.38
CA ASP A 31 19.95 -18.34 5.94
C ASP A 31 20.49 -18.29 4.50
N GLY A 32 20.39 -17.14 3.82
CA GLY A 32 20.85 -16.95 2.44
C GLY A 32 19.97 -17.57 1.34
N THR A 33 18.87 -18.27 1.69
CA THR A 33 17.92 -18.83 0.71
C THR A 33 17.14 -17.77 -0.05
N ARG A 34 17.06 -16.54 0.49
CA ARG A 34 16.50 -15.37 -0.19
C ARG A 34 17.54 -14.26 -0.25
N PRO A 35 17.69 -13.59 -1.41
CA PRO A 35 18.61 -12.48 -1.55
C PRO A 35 18.17 -11.28 -0.71
N ILE A 36 19.13 -10.38 -0.44
CA ILE A 36 18.83 -9.08 0.15
C ILE A 36 17.88 -8.32 -0.79
N ASP A 37 16.80 -7.77 -0.23
CA ASP A 37 15.81 -6.96 -0.93
C ASP A 37 15.67 -5.62 -0.21
N ILE A 38 15.89 -4.51 -0.94
CA ILE A 38 15.83 -3.14 -0.42
C ILE A 38 14.71 -2.37 -1.13
N ARG A 39 13.83 -1.72 -0.35
CA ARG A 39 12.68 -0.95 -0.86
C ARG A 39 12.53 0.37 -0.12
N LEU A 40 12.03 1.40 -0.79
CA LEU A 40 11.63 2.65 -0.14
C LEU A 40 10.26 2.50 0.50
N THR A 41 10.20 2.74 1.81
CA THR A 41 9.00 2.76 2.64
C THR A 41 8.81 4.14 3.26
N THR A 42 7.58 4.49 3.62
CA THR A 42 7.31 5.71 4.40
C THR A 42 6.56 5.38 5.68
N ILE A 43 6.57 6.30 6.65
CA ILE A 43 5.73 6.25 7.85
C ILE A 43 4.88 7.53 7.90
N ARG A 44 3.70 7.48 7.27
CA ARG A 44 2.35 7.70 7.86
C ARG A 44 1.28 7.45 6.77
N VAL A 45 0.19 6.77 7.15
CA VAL A 45 -1.06 6.40 6.43
C VAL A 45 -0.97 6.13 4.91
N VAL A 46 0.20 5.76 4.39
CA VAL A 46 0.36 5.06 3.10
C VAL A 46 1.60 4.17 3.13
N CYS A 47 1.80 3.41 4.21
CA CYS A 47 3.06 2.67 4.32
C CYS A 47 3.05 1.34 3.54
N ASN A 48 3.66 1.42 2.34
CA ASN A 48 4.63 0.49 1.72
C ASN A 48 4.12 -0.88 1.18
N ASN A 49 4.13 -1.24 -0.11
CA ASN A 49 5.04 -0.99 -1.26
C ASN A 49 4.52 -0.06 -2.38
N THR A 50 3.53 0.79 -2.10
CA THR A 50 2.85 1.57 -3.13
C THR A 50 3.78 2.43 -4.01
N LEU A 51 4.85 2.98 -3.45
CA LEU A 51 5.87 3.74 -4.18
C LEU A 51 6.62 2.84 -5.18
N THR A 52 7.08 1.69 -4.72
CA THR A 52 7.79 0.69 -5.55
C THR A 52 6.88 0.09 -6.64
N LEU A 53 5.56 0.08 -6.43
CA LEU A 53 4.55 -0.41 -7.37
C LEU A 53 4.00 0.68 -8.31
N ALA A 54 4.15 1.97 -7.99
CA ALA A 54 3.98 3.07 -8.94
C ALA A 54 4.94 2.91 -10.14
N THR A 55 6.08 2.30 -9.86
CA THR A 55 7.19 1.99 -10.76
C THR A 55 7.08 0.57 -11.32
N ARG A 56 5.85 0.04 -11.47
CA ARG A 56 5.46 -1.25 -12.10
C ARG A 56 5.85 -1.39 -13.58
N ALA A 57 6.96 -0.81 -14.02
CA ALA A 57 7.68 -1.38 -15.12
C ALA A 57 8.65 -2.41 -14.51
N ARG A 58 8.69 -3.62 -15.06
CA ARG A 58 9.78 -4.60 -14.87
C ARG A 58 11.11 -4.07 -15.44
N GLU A 59 11.35 -2.78 -15.32
CA GLU A 59 12.54 -2.09 -15.77
C GLU A 59 13.60 -2.22 -14.68
N ALA A 60 14.83 -2.46 -15.10
CA ALA A 60 15.96 -2.56 -14.21
C ALA A 60 16.06 -1.29 -13.34
N GLY A 61 16.10 -1.45 -12.01
CA GLY A 61 16.34 -0.33 -11.08
C GLY A 61 15.35 -0.18 -9.92
N THR A 62 14.22 -0.89 -9.92
CA THR A 62 13.19 -0.71 -8.87
C THR A 62 13.44 -1.47 -7.57
N PHE A 63 14.24 -2.55 -7.64
CA PHE A 63 14.62 -3.37 -6.51
C PHE A 63 16.12 -3.61 -6.53
N PHE A 64 16.78 -3.40 -5.40
CA PHE A 64 18.15 -3.82 -5.23
C PHE A 64 18.19 -5.26 -4.69
N ARG A 65 18.32 -6.22 -5.60
CA ARG A 65 18.39 -7.64 -5.27
C ARG A 65 19.71 -8.25 -5.74
N ARG A 66 20.54 -8.70 -4.80
CA ARG A 66 21.86 -9.29 -5.09
C ARG A 66 22.08 -10.56 -4.27
N GLY A 67 22.72 -11.55 -4.91
CA GLY A 67 23.25 -12.73 -4.24
C GLY A 67 24.51 -12.41 -3.44
N HIS A 68 24.90 -13.30 -2.54
CA HIS A 68 26.05 -13.12 -1.63
C HIS A 68 27.43 -13.34 -2.31
N ASN A 69 27.51 -13.29 -3.64
CA ASN A 69 28.69 -13.63 -4.42
C ASN A 69 29.34 -12.43 -5.15
N LEU A 70 28.84 -11.21 -4.95
CA LEU A 70 29.44 -9.99 -5.52
C LEU A 70 30.59 -9.46 -4.65
N SER A 71 31.61 -8.88 -5.29
CA SER A 71 32.63 -8.11 -4.58
C SER A 71 32.05 -6.83 -3.98
N LEU A 72 32.65 -6.35 -2.88
CA LEU A 72 32.18 -5.17 -2.17
C LEU A 72 32.21 -3.90 -3.03
N ASP A 73 33.22 -3.73 -3.89
CA ASP A 73 33.32 -2.56 -4.78
C ASP A 73 32.19 -2.50 -5.82
N LYS A 74 31.86 -3.66 -6.42
CA LYS A 74 30.74 -3.77 -7.37
C LYS A 74 29.42 -3.54 -6.65
N LEU A 75 29.25 -4.13 -5.47
CA LEU A 75 28.07 -3.93 -4.64
C LEU A 75 27.87 -2.46 -4.29
N GLY A 76 28.93 -1.76 -3.89
CA GLY A 76 28.88 -0.33 -3.55
C GLY A 76 28.53 0.56 -4.73
N THR A 77 29.09 0.28 -5.91
CA THR A 77 28.79 1.03 -7.14
C THR A 77 27.33 0.86 -7.56
N GLU A 78 26.83 -0.37 -7.58
CA GLU A 78 25.46 -0.65 -7.97
C GLU A 78 24.44 -0.15 -6.94
N ALA A 79 24.78 -0.21 -5.64
CA ALA A 79 23.94 0.35 -4.59
C ALA A 79 23.81 1.86 -4.73
N LYS A 80 24.91 2.59 -5.00
CA LYS A 80 24.88 4.04 -5.24
C LYS A 80 23.97 4.41 -6.42
N ALA A 81 24.12 3.73 -7.55
CA ALA A 81 23.28 3.97 -8.73
C ALA A 81 21.78 3.71 -8.44
N PHE A 82 21.48 2.64 -7.69
CA PHE A 82 20.13 2.36 -7.22
C PHE A 82 19.59 3.49 -6.31
N PHE A 83 20.41 3.98 -5.37
CA PHE A 83 20.02 5.06 -4.47
C PHE A 83 19.72 6.36 -5.21
N GLU A 84 20.52 6.73 -6.20
CA GLU A 84 20.30 7.93 -7.01
C GLU A 84 18.96 7.85 -7.75
N LEU A 85 18.64 6.70 -8.35
CA LEU A 85 17.36 6.47 -9.02
C LEU A 85 16.20 6.54 -8.03
N LEU A 86 16.36 5.96 -6.84
CA LEU A 86 15.36 5.95 -5.78
C LEU A 86 15.00 7.37 -5.31
N LEU A 87 16.01 8.20 -5.05
CA LEU A 87 15.82 9.60 -4.64
C LEU A 87 15.17 10.43 -5.75
N LYS A 88 15.50 10.16 -7.01
CA LYS A 88 14.82 10.80 -8.15
C LYS A 88 13.35 10.40 -8.22
N ASP A 89 13.03 9.11 -8.06
CA ASP A 89 11.65 8.62 -8.04
C ASP A 89 10.86 9.24 -6.88
N GLN A 90 11.46 9.34 -5.68
CA GLN A 90 10.84 9.98 -4.52
C GLN A 90 10.24 11.37 -4.85
N SER A 91 10.98 12.21 -5.60
CA SER A 91 10.49 13.54 -6.01
C SER A 91 9.27 13.48 -6.94
N THR A 92 9.24 12.49 -7.85
CA THR A 92 8.12 12.27 -8.78
C THR A 92 6.87 11.84 -8.02
N GLN A 93 7.05 10.97 -7.04
CA GLN A 93 5.96 10.45 -6.23
C GLN A 93 5.41 11.53 -5.30
N GLN A 94 6.28 12.37 -4.72
CA GLN A 94 5.84 13.55 -3.99
C GLN A 94 4.91 14.43 -4.83
N ALA A 95 5.26 14.68 -6.10
CA ALA A 95 4.41 15.46 -6.99
C ALA A 95 3.03 14.81 -7.24
N ILE A 96 2.98 13.49 -7.39
CA ILE A 96 1.72 12.75 -7.54
C ILE A 96 0.88 12.83 -6.26
N MET A 97 1.49 12.64 -5.09
CA MET A 97 0.81 12.72 -3.81
C MET A 97 0.25 14.12 -3.56
N LYS A 98 1.02 15.17 -3.87
CA LYS A 98 0.53 16.57 -3.83
C LYS A 98 -0.70 16.77 -4.72
N LYS A 99 -0.70 16.21 -5.93
CA LYS A 99 -1.89 16.25 -6.82
C LYS A 99 -3.08 15.52 -6.21
N MET A 100 -2.87 14.34 -5.60
CA MET A 100 -3.93 13.61 -4.91
C MET A 100 -4.50 14.39 -3.72
N ALA A 101 -3.66 15.13 -3.00
CA ALA A 101 -4.07 15.94 -1.86
C ALA A 101 -4.84 17.19 -2.29
N ALA A 102 -4.54 17.77 -3.46
CA ALA A 102 -5.27 18.90 -4.00
C ALA A 102 -6.59 18.53 -4.68
N ALA A 103 -6.73 17.29 -5.16
CA ALA A 103 -7.90 16.85 -5.92
C ALA A 103 -9.04 16.37 -5.01
N ALA A 104 -10.21 16.99 -5.14
CA ALA A 104 -11.41 16.65 -4.37
C ALA A 104 -11.91 15.22 -4.68
N CYS A 105 -12.37 14.54 -3.64
CA CYS A 105 -12.99 13.23 -3.69
C CYS A 105 -14.09 13.18 -2.64
N ASP A 106 -15.31 13.56 -3.03
CA ASP A 106 -16.48 13.49 -2.17
C ASP A 106 -16.86 12.04 -1.79
N ASP A 107 -17.77 11.90 -0.85
CA ASP A 107 -18.27 10.61 -0.37
C ASP A 107 -18.83 9.73 -1.50
N ALA A 108 -19.52 10.32 -2.48
CA ALA A 108 -20.12 9.60 -3.58
C ALA A 108 -19.03 9.04 -4.54
N ALA A 109 -18.02 9.85 -4.85
CA ALA A 109 -16.86 9.46 -5.65
C ALA A 109 -16.06 8.37 -4.95
N PHE A 110 -15.91 8.45 -3.63
CA PHE A 110 -15.19 7.44 -2.86
C PHE A 110 -15.94 6.11 -2.81
N LYS A 111 -17.26 6.12 -2.58
CA LYS A 111 -18.09 4.90 -2.65
C LYS A 111 -17.97 4.21 -4.00
N ARG A 112 -18.14 4.97 -5.10
CA ARG A 112 -17.95 4.45 -6.47
C ARG A 112 -16.54 3.90 -6.69
N PHE A 113 -15.53 4.53 -6.10
CA PHE A 113 -14.15 4.04 -6.18
C PHE A 113 -13.97 2.70 -5.45
N LEU A 114 -14.52 2.55 -4.24
CA LEU A 114 -14.45 1.31 -3.46
C LEU A 114 -15.16 0.15 -4.14
N GLU A 115 -16.28 0.40 -4.82
CA GLU A 115 -16.96 -0.60 -5.66
C GLU A 115 -16.09 -1.09 -6.81
N ARG A 116 -15.31 -0.20 -7.44
CA ARG A 116 -14.36 -0.59 -8.50
C ARG A 116 -13.10 -1.26 -7.95
N LEU A 117 -12.67 -0.89 -6.75
CA LEU A 117 -11.48 -1.44 -6.10
C LEU A 117 -11.74 -2.87 -5.59
N LEU A 118 -12.91 -3.09 -4.99
CA LEU A 118 -13.36 -4.36 -4.44
C LEU A 118 -14.75 -4.72 -5.01
N PRO A 119 -14.85 -5.19 -6.26
CA PRO A 119 -16.13 -5.46 -6.92
C PRO A 119 -16.92 -6.60 -6.26
N ASP A 120 -18.23 -6.59 -6.44
CA ASP A 120 -19.09 -7.72 -6.07
C ASP A 120 -18.64 -8.98 -6.85
N PRO A 121 -18.48 -10.14 -6.19
CA PRO A 121 -18.11 -11.37 -6.87
C PRO A 121 -19.26 -11.84 -7.76
N MET A 122 -18.92 -12.43 -8.91
CA MET A 122 -19.92 -13.07 -9.77
C MET A 122 -20.52 -14.29 -9.08
N PRO A 123 -21.85 -14.48 -9.09
CA PRO A 123 -22.47 -15.68 -8.56
C PRO A 123 -21.92 -16.94 -9.23
N PRO A 124 -21.53 -17.98 -8.46
CA PRO A 124 -21.10 -19.23 -9.05
C PRO A 124 -22.30 -19.95 -9.70
N ALA A 125 -22.08 -20.60 -10.85
CA ALA A 125 -23.13 -21.25 -11.62
C ALA A 125 -23.91 -22.32 -10.82
N SER A 126 -23.24 -22.97 -9.86
CA SER A 126 -23.84 -23.99 -8.98
C SER A 126 -24.57 -23.42 -7.76
N ALA A 127 -24.60 -22.09 -7.55
CA ALA A 127 -25.31 -21.50 -6.43
C ALA A 127 -26.80 -21.84 -6.42
N ALA A 128 -27.43 -21.96 -7.59
CA ALA A 128 -28.85 -22.28 -7.71
C ALA A 128 -29.20 -23.72 -7.29
N THR A 129 -28.22 -24.64 -7.34
CA THR A 129 -28.44 -26.07 -7.11
C THR A 129 -27.71 -26.61 -5.87
N ASN A 130 -26.84 -25.80 -5.25
CA ASN A 130 -26.07 -26.19 -4.08
C ASN A 130 -26.14 -25.12 -2.98
N THR A 131 -26.88 -25.43 -1.91
CA THR A 131 -27.11 -24.52 -0.78
C THR A 131 -25.83 -24.11 -0.07
N ALA A 132 -24.85 -24.99 0.08
CA ALA A 132 -23.57 -24.65 0.72
C ALA A 132 -22.77 -23.63 -0.12
N VAL A 133 -22.80 -23.79 -1.44
CA VAL A 133 -22.16 -22.83 -2.38
C VAL A 133 -22.89 -21.48 -2.34
N ALA A 134 -24.23 -21.48 -2.30
CA ALA A 134 -25.01 -20.26 -2.18
C ALA A 134 -24.71 -19.49 -0.89
N GLN A 135 -24.63 -20.19 0.25
CA GLN A 135 -24.29 -19.61 1.55
C GLN A 135 -22.86 -19.05 1.58
N ALA A 136 -21.89 -19.78 1.01
CA ALA A 136 -20.51 -19.31 0.90
C ALA A 136 -20.39 -18.05 0.01
N TYR A 137 -21.16 -18.00 -1.08
CA TYR A 137 -21.25 -16.82 -1.94
C TYR A 137 -21.83 -15.62 -1.20
N ALA A 138 -22.96 -15.78 -0.52
CA ALA A 138 -23.59 -14.72 0.27
C ALA A 138 -22.64 -14.17 1.35
N THR A 139 -21.99 -15.08 2.10
CA THR A 139 -20.99 -14.71 3.12
C THR A 139 -19.83 -13.91 2.51
N ARG A 140 -19.35 -14.30 1.33
CA ARG A 140 -18.28 -13.58 0.63
C ARG A 140 -18.74 -12.19 0.18
N LEU A 141 -19.94 -12.08 -0.36
CA LEU A 141 -20.53 -10.81 -0.80
C LEU A 141 -20.67 -9.84 0.39
N ASP A 142 -21.21 -10.31 1.51
CA ASP A 142 -21.39 -9.52 2.73
C ASP A 142 -20.04 -9.05 3.30
N ASN A 143 -19.04 -9.94 3.35
CA ASN A 143 -17.70 -9.58 3.80
C ASN A 143 -17.05 -8.48 2.94
N ILE A 144 -17.26 -8.53 1.62
CA ILE A 144 -16.73 -7.51 0.71
C ILE A 144 -17.44 -6.17 0.93
N ARG A 145 -18.76 -6.18 1.06
CA ARG A 145 -19.55 -4.96 1.31
C ARG A 145 -19.22 -4.35 2.68
N ALA A 146 -19.08 -5.17 3.71
CA ALA A 146 -18.62 -4.74 5.03
C ALA A 146 -17.20 -4.16 4.98
N SER A 147 -16.31 -4.73 4.17
CA SER A 147 -14.96 -4.17 3.98
C SER A 147 -14.99 -2.79 3.32
N ARG A 148 -15.85 -2.57 2.31
CA ARG A 148 -16.03 -1.23 1.71
C ARG A 148 -16.58 -0.24 2.72
N GLN A 149 -17.59 -0.64 3.49
CA GLN A 149 -18.18 0.22 4.51
C GLN A 149 -17.14 0.59 5.57
N ALA A 150 -16.36 -0.37 6.06
CA ALA A 150 -15.29 -0.09 7.01
C ALA A 150 -14.22 0.85 6.46
N MET A 151 -13.83 0.76 5.18
CA MET A 151 -12.91 1.75 4.57
C MET A 151 -13.54 3.14 4.49
N PHE A 152 -14.84 3.21 4.21
CA PHE A 152 -15.58 4.46 4.18
C PHE A 152 -15.64 5.11 5.57
N ASP A 153 -15.96 4.33 6.60
CA ASP A 153 -16.03 4.78 7.99
C ASP A 153 -14.67 5.24 8.50
N VAL A 154 -13.59 4.50 8.17
CA VAL A 154 -12.21 4.89 8.49
C VAL A 154 -11.87 6.27 7.95
N ARG A 155 -12.36 6.65 6.76
CA ARG A 155 -12.13 7.99 6.22
C ARG A 155 -12.83 9.06 7.06
N ARG A 156 -14.08 8.82 7.44
CA ARG A 156 -14.93 9.82 8.11
C ARG A 156 -14.64 9.96 9.59
N GLU A 157 -14.27 8.87 10.24
CA GLU A 157 -14.18 8.78 11.70
C GLU A 157 -12.74 8.49 12.18
N GLY A 158 -11.86 8.08 11.26
CA GLY A 158 -10.54 7.56 11.61
C GLY A 158 -10.62 6.13 12.15
N CYS A 159 -9.56 5.65 12.78
CA CYS A 159 -9.52 4.33 13.40
C CYS A 159 -8.49 4.23 14.52
N ARG A 160 -8.57 3.17 15.33
CA ARG A 160 -7.52 2.86 16.30
C ARG A 160 -6.44 2.01 15.66
N GLN A 161 -5.17 2.33 15.93
CA GLN A 161 -4.04 1.51 15.52
C GLN A 161 -4.10 0.11 16.17
N ARG A 162 -3.90 -0.97 15.38
CA ARG A 162 -4.04 -2.39 15.79
C ARG A 162 -3.25 -2.77 17.05
N GLU A 163 -2.02 -2.28 17.17
CA GLU A 163 -1.08 -2.64 18.25
C GLU A 163 -0.63 -1.40 19.03
N GLY A 164 -1.33 -0.28 18.85
CA GLY A 164 -1.00 1.01 19.42
C GLY A 164 -2.16 1.61 20.22
N LYS A 165 -1.83 2.60 21.05
CA LYS A 165 -2.83 3.44 21.72
C LYS A 165 -3.22 4.67 20.89
N LEU A 166 -2.60 4.84 19.73
CA LEU A 166 -2.76 6.00 18.87
C LEU A 166 -4.06 5.91 18.06
N GLN A 167 -4.78 7.03 18.03
CA GLN A 167 -5.90 7.24 17.14
C GLN A 167 -5.35 7.75 15.79
N VAL A 168 -5.70 7.05 14.72
CA VAL A 168 -5.59 7.57 13.35
C VAL A 168 -6.78 8.51 13.15
N PRO A 169 -6.55 9.80 12.82
CA PRO A 169 -7.63 10.76 12.63
C PRO A 169 -8.43 10.45 11.37
N ALA A 170 -9.60 11.09 11.24
CA ALA A 170 -10.33 11.15 10.00
C ALA A 170 -9.52 11.88 8.91
N GLU A 171 -9.84 11.57 7.66
CA GLU A 171 -9.13 12.04 6.47
C GLU A 171 -9.99 13.01 5.67
N ALA A 172 -9.34 13.94 4.98
CA ALA A 172 -10.03 14.95 4.18
C ALA A 172 -10.77 14.36 2.97
N GLU A 173 -11.71 15.14 2.42
CA GLU A 173 -12.45 14.83 1.19
C GLU A 173 -11.58 14.99 -0.09
N THR A 174 -10.36 14.44 -0.08
CA THR A 174 -9.40 14.45 -1.19
C THR A 174 -9.03 13.03 -1.63
N TRP A 175 -8.49 12.86 -2.83
CA TRP A 175 -8.02 11.54 -3.29
C TRP A 175 -6.86 10.99 -2.46
N TRP A 176 -6.07 11.88 -1.83
CA TRP A 176 -5.09 11.51 -0.81
C TRP A 176 -5.76 10.91 0.43
N GLY A 177 -6.78 11.59 0.98
CA GLY A 177 -7.54 11.07 2.11
C GLY A 177 -8.26 9.75 1.81
N ALA A 178 -8.75 9.57 0.58
CA ALA A 178 -9.34 8.30 0.12
C ALA A 178 -8.31 7.16 0.11
N LEU A 179 -7.10 7.41 -0.38
CA LEU A 179 -6.02 6.43 -0.36
C LEU A 179 -5.62 6.08 1.08
N ASN A 180 -5.51 7.11 1.92
CA ASN A 180 -5.17 6.99 3.34
C ASN A 180 -6.20 6.13 4.10
N ALA A 181 -7.48 6.28 3.80
CA ALA A 181 -8.52 5.45 4.42
C ALA A 181 -8.38 3.96 4.05
N VAL A 182 -8.06 3.66 2.78
CA VAL A 182 -7.86 2.28 2.33
C VAL A 182 -6.64 1.65 3.02
N THR A 183 -5.52 2.38 3.10
CA THR A 183 -4.30 1.87 3.74
C THR A 183 -4.47 1.72 5.25
N ALA A 184 -5.09 2.69 5.93
CA ALA A 184 -5.41 2.61 7.35
C ALA A 184 -6.32 1.41 7.66
N TRP A 185 -7.29 1.12 6.79
CA TRP A 185 -8.11 -0.07 6.94
C TRP A 185 -7.27 -1.35 6.85
N VAL A 186 -6.41 -1.49 5.83
CA VAL A 186 -5.53 -2.68 5.68
C VAL A 186 -4.58 -2.82 6.87
N ASP A 187 -4.00 -1.71 7.33
CA ASP A 187 -2.91 -1.72 8.29
C ASP A 187 -3.40 -1.81 9.74
N HIS A 188 -4.62 -1.36 10.02
CA HIS A 188 -5.12 -1.24 11.40
C HIS A 188 -6.44 -1.97 11.64
N VAL A 189 -7.35 -2.01 10.67
CA VAL A 189 -8.73 -2.50 10.90
C VAL A 189 -8.93 -3.94 10.43
N GLN A 190 -8.48 -4.27 9.22
CA GLN A 190 -8.74 -5.55 8.58
C GLN A 190 -8.26 -6.74 9.43
N ALA A 191 -9.16 -7.67 9.76
CA ALA A 191 -8.75 -8.91 10.40
C ALA A 191 -7.92 -9.77 9.45
N VAL A 192 -6.75 -10.21 9.89
CA VAL A 192 -5.82 -11.04 9.11
C VAL A 192 -5.64 -12.38 9.80
N LYS A 193 -5.75 -13.48 9.03
CA LYS A 193 -5.33 -14.81 9.48
C LYS A 193 -3.83 -14.97 9.22
N GLY A 194 -3.05 -15.29 10.24
CA GLY A 194 -1.60 -15.45 10.14
C GLY A 194 -0.83 -14.16 10.37
N SER A 195 0.33 -14.00 9.70
CA SER A 195 1.22 -12.86 9.94
C SER A 195 0.65 -11.56 9.35
N VAL A 196 0.28 -10.63 10.23
CA VAL A 196 -0.16 -9.27 9.89
C VAL A 196 0.89 -8.55 9.03
N PHE A 197 2.15 -8.59 9.45
CA PHE A 197 3.26 -7.99 8.71
C PHE A 197 3.38 -8.55 7.30
N ALA A 198 3.32 -9.88 7.14
CA ALA A 198 3.42 -10.50 5.82
C ALA A 198 2.26 -10.08 4.91
N HIS A 199 1.04 -9.99 5.45
CA HIS A 199 -0.14 -9.53 4.71
C HIS A 199 0.00 -8.07 4.25
N GLN A 200 0.41 -7.18 5.16
CA GLN A 200 0.54 -5.74 4.91
C GLN A 200 1.67 -5.40 3.96
N MET A 201 2.78 -6.12 4.03
CA MET A 201 4.02 -5.80 3.30
C MET A 201 4.21 -6.64 2.04
N PHE A 202 3.66 -7.85 1.96
CA PHE A 202 3.97 -8.79 0.86
C PHE A 202 2.77 -9.57 0.32
N GLY A 203 1.61 -9.49 0.97
CA GLY A 203 0.43 -10.27 0.63
C GLY A 203 -0.71 -9.46 0.01
N ALA A 204 -1.92 -9.98 0.16
CA ALA A 204 -3.13 -9.40 -0.41
C ALA A 204 -3.41 -7.97 0.07
N GLY A 205 -3.02 -7.63 1.31
CA GLY A 205 -3.11 -6.26 1.82
C GLY A 205 -2.24 -5.29 1.04
N ASN A 206 -0.99 -5.67 0.78
CA ASN A 206 -0.08 -4.89 -0.07
C ASN A 206 -0.63 -4.72 -1.50
N ASP A 207 -1.16 -5.80 -2.09
CA ASP A 207 -1.72 -5.74 -3.44
C ASP A 207 -2.92 -4.79 -3.54
N LEU A 208 -3.77 -4.78 -2.51
CA LEU A 208 -4.91 -3.88 -2.41
C LEU A 208 -4.49 -2.42 -2.31
N LYS A 209 -3.55 -2.09 -1.40
CA LYS A 209 -2.98 -0.73 -1.25
C LYS A 209 -2.39 -0.23 -2.58
N SER A 210 -1.69 -1.11 -3.28
CA SER A 210 -1.03 -0.80 -4.55
C SER A 210 -2.02 -0.60 -5.70
N SER A 211 -3.06 -1.44 -5.76
CA SER A 211 -4.16 -1.30 -6.71
C SER A 211 -4.91 0.01 -6.49
N ALA A 212 -5.17 0.38 -5.23
CA ALA A 212 -5.84 1.63 -4.89
C ALA A 212 -5.05 2.84 -5.41
N TYR A 213 -3.77 2.93 -5.10
CA TYR A 213 -2.90 4.01 -5.58
C TYR A 213 -2.82 4.08 -7.10
N ALA A 214 -2.59 2.95 -7.77
CA ALA A 214 -2.47 2.92 -9.23
C ALA A 214 -3.75 3.42 -9.92
N ARG A 215 -4.92 3.05 -9.39
CA ARG A 215 -6.22 3.50 -9.90
C ARG A 215 -6.44 4.99 -9.65
N ILE A 216 -6.13 5.49 -8.46
CA ILE A 216 -6.24 6.93 -8.15
C ILE A 216 -5.30 7.74 -9.03
N ARG A 217 -4.04 7.29 -9.18
CA ARG A 217 -3.06 7.94 -10.06
C ARG A 217 -3.57 8.01 -11.51
N SER A 218 -4.10 6.90 -12.03
CA SER A 218 -4.68 6.85 -13.37
C SER A 218 -5.84 7.83 -13.54
N GLN A 219 -6.72 7.91 -12.54
CA GLN A 219 -7.87 8.82 -12.55
C GLN A 219 -7.47 10.30 -12.54
N LEU A 220 -6.33 10.65 -11.95
CA LEU A 220 -5.81 12.03 -11.91
C LEU A 220 -4.86 12.38 -13.07
N SER A 221 -4.56 11.41 -13.94
CA SER A 221 -3.76 11.63 -15.15
C SER A 221 -4.60 11.87 -16.40
N GLN A 222 -5.92 11.67 -16.30
CA GLN A 222 -6.93 11.99 -17.32
C GLN A 222 -7.42 13.43 -17.11
#